data_AF-A0AAX0WTZ5-F1
#
_entry.id   AF-A0AAX0WTZ5-F1
#
_cell.length_a   1.000
_cell.length_b   1.000
_cell.length_c   1.000
_cell.angle_alpha   90.00
_cell.angle_beta   90.00
_cell.angle_gamma   90.00
#
_symmetry.space_group_name_H-M   'P 1'
#
loop_
_entity.id
_entity.type
_entity.pdbx_description
1 polymer ?
#
loop_
_entity_poly.entity_id
_entity_poly.type
_entity_poly.pdbx_seq_one_letter_code
_entity_poly.pdbx_strand_id
1 'polypeptide(L)'
;MKLAKFLELNTQEKVQQVKILTLQKRFGSDFCNKLIKNLDQALVFRLAIVDTEIDKVCKSPELEAYWQDIWRLCGINPKETAALNHKPVHEYHPMTTVPSCFDLLKGLYLYEMFRKTFKDMDIEHTEEFYKDAEEYLVTSGLYGCFFALNALCKGGLDLLEHKFDDKIAEKIIFYAKIAANYHLSAGYLLLSNVYQELLKYQNQSNLVGLNLPLLSFQAMSVAKKLEPYSAPMLNNAYQGKTLSEASSGLISSFSQGLLRLQQHLQLSSKEVEIATNNAITEVSSIKKTYSLENESIDEAARIDRSIGASRSL
;
A
#
# COMPACT_ATOMS: atom_id res chain seq x y z
N MET A 1 -15.74 -12.56 -11.87
CA MET A 1 -15.67 -11.76 -13.12
C MET A 1 -14.20 -11.39 -13.30
N LYS A 2 -13.60 -11.66 -14.47
CA LYS A 2 -12.19 -11.34 -14.75
C LYS A 2 -11.95 -9.84 -14.84
N LEU A 3 -10.75 -9.39 -14.46
CA LEU A 3 -10.39 -7.97 -14.49
C LEU A 3 -10.47 -7.43 -15.92
N ALA A 4 -9.97 -8.17 -16.90
CA ALA A 4 -10.02 -7.78 -18.30
C ALA A 4 -11.45 -7.46 -18.76
N LYS A 5 -12.42 -8.32 -18.41
CA LYS A 5 -13.84 -8.13 -18.74
C LYS A 5 -14.45 -6.93 -18.00
N PHE A 6 -14.06 -6.72 -16.74
CA PHE A 6 -14.52 -5.55 -15.98
C PHE A 6 -14.01 -4.22 -16.56
N LEU A 7 -12.81 -4.23 -17.15
CA LEU A 7 -12.19 -3.07 -17.78
C LEU A 7 -12.66 -2.84 -19.23
N GLU A 8 -13.48 -3.74 -19.80
CA GLU A 8 -14.08 -3.51 -21.11
C GLU A 8 -15.04 -2.32 -21.07
N LEU A 9 -14.71 -1.27 -21.82
CA LEU A 9 -15.52 -0.07 -21.90
C LEU A 9 -16.77 -0.32 -22.74
N ASN A 10 -17.93 0.03 -22.19
CA ASN A 10 -19.18 0.09 -22.95
C ASN A 10 -19.21 1.31 -23.88
N THR A 11 -20.24 1.40 -24.73
CA THR A 11 -20.37 2.47 -25.73
C THR A 11 -20.38 3.86 -25.12
N GLN A 12 -21.06 4.06 -23.98
CA GLN A 12 -21.11 5.38 -23.32
C GLN A 12 -19.75 5.78 -22.77
N GLU A 13 -19.00 4.82 -22.23
CA GLU A 13 -17.69 5.03 -21.65
C GLU A 13 -16.64 5.36 -22.72
N LYS A 14 -16.70 4.68 -23.87
CA LYS A 14 -15.90 5.02 -25.04
C LYS A 14 -16.17 6.44 -25.55
N VAL A 15 -17.43 6.88 -25.53
CA VAL A 15 -17.77 8.27 -25.87
C VAL A 15 -17.13 9.25 -24.89
N GLN A 16 -17.14 8.96 -23.58
CA GLN A 16 -16.48 9.81 -22.58
C GLN A 16 -14.95 9.81 -22.74
N GLN A 17 -14.33 8.66 -23.05
CA GLN A 17 -12.91 8.54 -23.37
C GLN A 17 -12.53 9.50 -24.52
N VAL A 18 -13.24 9.42 -25.64
CA VAL A 18 -13.00 10.29 -26.81
C VAL A 18 -13.23 11.76 -26.46
N LYS A 19 -14.24 12.07 -25.66
CA LYS A 19 -14.55 13.43 -25.21
C LYS A 19 -13.40 14.02 -24.40
N ILE A 20 -12.89 13.32 -23.39
CA ILE A 20 -11.75 13.76 -22.56
C ILE A 20 -10.54 14.05 -23.45
N LEU A 21 -10.14 13.09 -24.29
CA LEU A 21 -8.97 13.22 -25.15
C LEU A 21 -9.12 14.36 -26.18
N THR A 22 -10.32 14.56 -26.72
CA THR A 22 -10.58 15.65 -27.67
C THR A 22 -10.55 17.01 -26.99
N LEU A 23 -11.13 17.13 -25.79
CA LEU A 23 -11.17 18.38 -25.04
C LEU A 23 -9.78 18.78 -24.57
N GLN A 24 -8.99 17.83 -24.08
CA GLN A 24 -7.59 18.07 -23.71
C GLN A 24 -6.79 18.65 -24.89
N LYS A 25 -6.96 18.09 -26.09
CA LYS A 25 -6.27 18.57 -27.30
C LYS A 25 -6.74 19.94 -27.78
N ARG A 26 -8.02 20.28 -27.60
CA ARG A 26 -8.63 21.48 -28.21
C ARG A 26 -8.72 22.69 -27.29
N PHE A 27 -8.92 22.48 -25.99
CA PHE A 27 -9.26 23.54 -25.04
C PHE A 27 -8.27 23.66 -23.87
N GLY A 28 -7.24 22.82 -23.83
CA GLY A 28 -6.21 22.83 -22.78
C GLY A 28 -6.65 22.20 -21.45
N SER A 29 -5.78 22.28 -20.46
CA SER A 29 -5.91 21.58 -19.17
C SER A 29 -7.09 22.07 -18.33
N ASP A 30 -7.34 23.38 -18.26
CA ASP A 30 -8.39 23.95 -17.38
C ASP A 30 -9.79 23.40 -17.65
N PHE A 31 -10.17 23.28 -18.93
CA PHE A 31 -11.49 22.77 -19.30
C PHE A 31 -11.59 21.26 -19.05
N CYS A 32 -10.52 20.53 -19.32
CA CYS A 32 -10.45 19.09 -19.07
C CYS A 32 -10.52 18.79 -17.56
N ASN A 33 -9.82 19.59 -16.74
CA ASN A 33 -9.81 19.44 -15.28
C ASN A 33 -11.19 19.65 -14.67
N LYS A 34 -11.94 20.66 -15.14
CA LYS A 34 -13.34 20.86 -14.72
C LYS A 34 -14.23 19.69 -15.12
N LEU A 35 -14.03 19.12 -16.32
CA LEU A 35 -14.76 17.93 -16.72
C LEU A 35 -14.46 16.75 -15.80
N ILE A 36 -13.17 16.46 -15.56
CA ILE A 36 -12.74 15.33 -14.72
C ILE A 36 -13.33 15.42 -13.30
N LYS A 37 -13.29 16.61 -12.68
CA LYS A 37 -13.85 16.84 -11.33
C LYS A 37 -15.37 16.62 -11.25
N ASN A 38 -16.07 16.72 -12.38
CA ASN A 38 -17.53 16.57 -12.46
C ASN A 38 -17.98 15.18 -12.97
N LEU A 39 -17.05 14.33 -13.40
CA LEU A 39 -17.37 12.97 -13.82
C LEU A 39 -17.48 12.04 -12.60
N ASP A 40 -18.24 10.96 -12.78
CA ASP A 40 -18.24 9.86 -11.82
C ASP A 40 -16.82 9.30 -11.64
N GLN A 41 -16.38 9.18 -10.38
CA GLN A 41 -15.00 8.79 -10.07
C GLN A 41 -14.70 7.37 -10.51
N ALA A 42 -15.65 6.43 -10.38
CA ALA A 42 -15.45 5.05 -10.82
C ALA A 42 -15.24 4.97 -12.34
N LEU A 43 -15.98 5.78 -13.10
CA LEU A 43 -15.74 5.98 -14.53
C LEU A 43 -14.33 6.52 -14.80
N VAL A 44 -13.92 7.60 -14.13
CA VAL A 44 -12.58 8.21 -14.33
C VAL A 44 -11.46 7.22 -14.03
N PHE A 45 -11.53 6.50 -12.91
CA PHE A 45 -10.54 5.49 -12.55
C PHE A 45 -10.47 4.39 -13.60
N ARG A 46 -11.61 3.86 -14.04
CA ARG A 46 -11.61 2.80 -15.05
C ARG A 46 -11.07 3.28 -16.39
N LEU A 47 -11.41 4.50 -16.83
CA LEU A 47 -10.84 5.09 -18.04
C LEU A 47 -9.32 5.26 -17.93
N ALA A 48 -8.81 5.74 -16.79
CA ALA A 48 -7.38 5.91 -16.57
C ALA A 48 -6.61 4.58 -16.45
N ILE A 49 -7.25 3.51 -15.96
CA ILE A 49 -6.65 2.17 -15.94
C ILE A 49 -6.49 1.61 -17.36
N VAL A 50 -7.47 1.87 -18.23
CA VAL A 50 -7.50 1.35 -19.61
C VAL A 50 -6.69 2.21 -20.60
N ASP A 51 -6.57 3.51 -20.34
CA ASP A 51 -5.98 4.48 -21.26
C ASP A 51 -4.90 5.33 -20.58
N THR A 52 -3.65 5.13 -21.00
CA THR A 52 -2.48 5.81 -20.43
C THR A 52 -2.47 7.32 -20.67
N GLU A 53 -3.13 7.82 -21.73
CA GLU A 53 -3.21 9.26 -21.97
C GLU A 53 -4.21 9.91 -21.01
N ILE A 54 -5.33 9.24 -20.72
CA ILE A 54 -6.26 9.69 -19.68
C ILE A 54 -5.60 9.62 -18.30
N ASP A 55 -4.81 8.58 -18.01
CA ASP A 55 -4.03 8.49 -16.77
C ASP A 55 -3.11 9.70 -16.58
N LYS A 56 -2.36 10.08 -17.63
CA LYS A 56 -1.48 11.25 -17.61
C LYS A 56 -2.25 12.54 -17.37
N VAL A 57 -3.41 12.71 -18.01
CA VAL A 57 -4.25 13.90 -17.80
C VAL A 57 -4.76 13.95 -16.36
N CYS A 58 -5.21 12.83 -15.81
CA CYS A 58 -5.69 12.78 -14.43
C CYS A 58 -4.56 13.05 -13.42
N LYS A 59 -3.32 12.69 -13.74
CA LYS A 59 -2.13 12.95 -12.89
C LYS A 59 -1.49 14.32 -13.10
N SER A 60 -2.16 15.23 -13.79
CA SER A 60 -1.60 16.56 -14.01
C SER A 60 -1.50 17.34 -12.68
N PRO A 61 -0.51 18.24 -12.52
CA PRO A 61 -0.31 19.00 -11.28
C PRO A 61 -1.55 19.78 -10.82
N GLU A 62 -2.39 20.23 -11.75
CA GLU A 62 -3.61 20.99 -11.49
C GLU A 62 -4.72 20.17 -10.82
N LEU A 63 -4.64 18.84 -10.89
CA LEU A 63 -5.57 17.91 -10.25
C LEU A 63 -5.02 17.30 -8.95
N GLU A 64 -3.74 17.50 -8.64
CA GLU A 64 -3.09 16.87 -7.48
C GLU A 64 -3.82 17.22 -6.17
N ALA A 65 -4.11 18.51 -5.92
CA ALA A 65 -4.84 18.93 -4.72
C ALA A 65 -6.25 18.34 -4.64
N TYR A 66 -6.90 18.14 -5.79
CA TYR A 66 -8.23 17.50 -5.83
C TYR A 66 -8.12 16.02 -5.43
N TRP A 67 -7.17 15.28 -6.00
CA TRP A 67 -6.99 13.86 -5.66
C TRP A 67 -6.50 13.64 -4.23
N GLN A 68 -5.67 14.54 -3.70
CA GLN A 68 -5.27 14.50 -2.28
C GLN A 68 -6.48 14.67 -1.36
N ASP A 69 -7.41 15.56 -1.67
CA ASP A 69 -8.64 15.73 -0.89
C ASP A 69 -9.54 14.50 -0.96
N ILE A 70 -9.73 13.92 -2.16
CA ILE A 70 -10.50 12.67 -2.30
C ILE A 70 -9.82 11.51 -1.55
N TRP A 71 -8.48 11.42 -1.59
CA TRP A 71 -7.73 10.41 -0.86
C TRP A 71 -7.89 10.55 0.66
N ARG A 72 -7.75 11.77 1.18
CA ARG A 72 -8.00 12.11 2.59
C ARG A 72 -9.37 11.62 3.06
N LEU A 73 -10.40 11.88 2.26
CA LEU A 73 -11.79 11.51 2.54
C LEU A 73 -12.05 9.99 2.54
N CYS A 74 -11.13 9.19 1.98
CA CYS A 74 -11.24 7.73 1.99
C CYS A 74 -10.84 7.07 3.32
N GLY A 75 -10.36 7.85 4.31
CA GLY A 75 -10.10 7.35 5.66
C GLY A 75 -11.38 6.87 6.37
N ILE A 76 -11.23 6.02 7.40
CA ILE A 76 -12.36 5.51 8.20
C ILE A 76 -13.27 6.61 8.79
N ASN A 77 -12.71 7.75 9.17
CA ASN A 77 -13.47 8.80 9.84
C ASN A 77 -12.89 10.18 9.52
N PRO A 78 -13.06 10.69 8.29
CA PRO A 78 -12.49 11.96 7.89
C PRO A 78 -13.10 13.10 8.70
N LYS A 79 -12.41 14.25 8.75
CA LYS A 79 -12.72 15.38 9.65
C LYS A 79 -14.20 15.80 9.60
N GLU A 80 -14.80 15.80 8.42
CA GLU A 80 -16.20 16.15 8.19
C GLU A 80 -17.14 15.15 8.88
N THR A 81 -16.84 13.85 8.82
CA THR A 81 -17.63 12.80 9.48
C THR A 81 -17.34 12.76 10.98
N ALA A 82 -16.08 12.96 11.38
CA ALA A 82 -15.64 13.01 12.77
C ALA A 82 -16.33 14.14 13.56
N ALA A 83 -16.51 15.30 12.92
CA ALA A 83 -17.23 16.43 13.51
C ALA A 83 -18.70 16.09 13.82
N LEU A 84 -19.33 15.24 13.01
CA LEU A 84 -20.73 14.83 13.16
C LEU A 84 -20.92 13.71 14.18
N ASN A 85 -19.96 12.77 14.26
CA ASN A 85 -20.10 11.57 15.08
C ASN A 85 -19.27 11.59 16.38
N HIS A 86 -18.49 12.65 16.60
CA HIS A 86 -17.61 12.85 17.77
C HIS A 86 -16.55 11.75 17.97
N LYS A 87 -16.17 11.02 16.91
CA LYS A 87 -15.09 10.02 16.94
C LYS A 87 -13.74 10.66 16.52
N PRO A 88 -12.59 10.05 16.88
CA PRO A 88 -11.28 10.54 16.45
C PRO A 88 -11.15 10.64 14.93
N VAL A 89 -10.53 11.72 14.44
CA VAL A 89 -10.29 11.92 13.00
C VAL A 89 -9.32 10.86 12.51
N HIS A 90 -9.67 10.23 11.39
CA HIS A 90 -8.77 9.39 10.63
C HIS A 90 -8.99 9.62 9.14
N GLU A 91 -7.94 10.13 8.51
CA GLU A 91 -7.85 10.47 7.10
C GLU A 91 -6.65 9.73 6.49
N TYR A 92 -6.70 9.41 5.20
CA TYR A 92 -5.49 8.92 4.55
C TYR A 92 -4.57 10.07 4.17
N HIS A 93 -3.27 9.79 4.22
CA HIS A 93 -2.22 10.76 3.92
C HIS A 93 -1.51 10.38 2.62
N PRO A 94 -1.03 11.36 1.83
CA PRO A 94 -0.16 11.08 0.68
C PRO A 94 1.09 10.30 1.11
N MET A 95 1.60 9.45 0.22
CA MET A 95 2.77 8.61 0.47
C MET A 95 3.92 9.02 -0.45
N THR A 96 5.10 9.32 0.10
CA THR A 96 6.28 9.74 -0.69
C THR A 96 6.77 8.68 -1.69
N THR A 97 6.44 7.41 -1.43
CA THR A 97 6.80 6.25 -2.25
C THR A 97 5.83 5.98 -3.40
N VAL A 98 4.69 6.65 -3.46
CA VAL A 98 3.70 6.52 -4.53
C VAL A 98 3.55 7.86 -5.24
N PRO A 99 3.76 7.96 -6.57
CA PRO A 99 3.89 9.24 -7.26
C PRO A 99 2.69 10.19 -7.16
N SER A 100 1.47 9.67 -6.99
CA SER A 100 0.26 10.49 -6.90
C SER A 100 -0.83 9.81 -6.08
N CYS A 101 -1.62 10.61 -5.38
CA CYS A 101 -2.84 10.14 -4.71
C CYS A 101 -3.86 9.56 -5.70
N PHE A 102 -3.81 9.94 -6.99
CA PHE A 102 -4.65 9.32 -8.01
C PHE A 102 -4.30 7.83 -8.23
N ASP A 103 -3.02 7.44 -8.12
CA ASP A 103 -2.64 6.03 -8.14
C ASP A 103 -3.19 5.30 -6.91
N LEU A 104 -3.02 5.86 -5.71
CA LEU A 104 -3.58 5.28 -4.46
C LEU A 104 -5.10 5.06 -4.56
N LEU A 105 -5.83 6.02 -5.14
CA LEU A 105 -7.27 5.93 -5.37
C LEU A 105 -7.65 4.82 -6.36
N LYS A 106 -6.92 4.67 -7.48
CA LYS A 106 -7.12 3.52 -8.39
C LYS A 106 -6.86 2.19 -7.70
N GLY A 107 -5.81 2.12 -6.88
CA GLY A 107 -5.49 0.96 -6.07
C GLY A 107 -6.66 0.59 -5.15
N LEU A 108 -7.13 1.55 -4.35
CA LEU A 108 -8.26 1.36 -3.44
C LEU A 108 -9.56 1.00 -4.19
N TYR A 109 -9.84 1.66 -5.32
CA TYR A 109 -11.00 1.36 -6.15
C TYR A 109 -11.00 -0.10 -6.61
N LEU A 110 -9.89 -0.60 -7.16
CA LEU A 110 -9.78 -2.00 -7.59
C LEU A 110 -9.92 -2.98 -6.42
N TYR A 111 -9.36 -2.65 -5.26
CA TYR A 111 -9.52 -3.47 -4.05
C TYR A 111 -10.99 -3.53 -3.57
N GLU A 112 -11.69 -2.40 -3.57
CA GLU A 112 -13.11 -2.37 -3.20
C GLU A 112 -13.99 -3.06 -4.24
N MET A 113 -13.64 -3.00 -5.54
CA MET A 113 -14.31 -3.78 -6.58
C MET A 113 -14.05 -5.28 -6.41
N PHE A 114 -12.83 -5.68 -6.03
CA PHE A 114 -12.54 -7.05 -5.63
C PHE A 114 -13.45 -7.45 -4.45
N ARG A 115 -13.50 -6.65 -3.39
CA ARG A 115 -14.35 -6.97 -2.22
C ARG A 115 -15.82 -7.14 -2.62
N LYS A 116 -16.40 -6.21 -3.39
CA LYS A 116 -17.79 -6.33 -3.84
C LYS A 116 -18.04 -7.54 -4.74
N THR A 117 -17.05 -7.90 -5.55
CA THR A 117 -17.18 -9.01 -6.51
C THR A 117 -16.95 -10.36 -5.85
N PHE A 118 -16.09 -10.45 -4.83
CA PHE A 118 -15.60 -11.74 -4.33
C PHE A 118 -15.89 -11.97 -2.84
N LYS A 119 -16.19 -10.93 -2.03
CA LYS A 119 -16.42 -11.05 -0.58
C LYS A 119 -17.88 -11.39 -0.21
N ASP A 120 -18.83 -11.04 -1.07
CA ASP A 120 -20.27 -11.28 -0.84
C ASP A 120 -20.78 -12.55 -1.57
N MET A 121 -19.88 -13.35 -2.13
CA MET A 121 -20.22 -14.58 -2.84
C MET A 121 -19.98 -15.77 -1.93
N ASP A 122 -21.05 -16.42 -1.47
CA ASP A 122 -21.07 -17.82 -0.95
C ASP A 122 -20.68 -18.82 -2.06
N ILE A 123 -19.60 -18.55 -2.78
CA ILE A 123 -19.10 -19.36 -3.88
C ILE A 123 -17.88 -20.12 -3.37
N GLU A 124 -17.88 -21.43 -3.59
CA GLU A 124 -16.74 -22.30 -3.34
C GLU A 124 -15.45 -21.64 -3.84
N HIS A 125 -14.50 -21.47 -2.93
CA HIS A 125 -13.17 -20.94 -3.20
C HIS A 125 -12.37 -21.93 -4.06
N THR A 126 -12.70 -21.99 -5.34
CA THR A 126 -11.98 -22.80 -6.33
C THR A 126 -10.65 -22.14 -6.72
N GLU A 127 -9.73 -22.92 -7.28
CA GLU A 127 -8.44 -22.41 -7.76
C GLU A 127 -8.61 -21.32 -8.86
N GLU A 128 -9.67 -21.42 -9.67
CA GLU A 128 -10.02 -20.41 -10.69
C GLU A 128 -10.57 -19.12 -10.07
N PHE A 129 -11.33 -19.21 -8.99
CA PHE A 129 -11.74 -18.04 -8.21
C PHE A 129 -10.53 -17.28 -7.66
N TYR A 130 -9.51 -18.01 -7.18
CA TYR A 130 -8.27 -17.40 -6.69
C TYR A 130 -7.51 -16.68 -7.83
N LYS A 131 -7.43 -17.28 -9.03
CA LYS A 131 -6.79 -16.64 -10.19
C LYS A 131 -7.51 -15.36 -10.63
N ASP A 132 -8.82 -15.37 -10.68
CA ASP A 132 -9.62 -14.19 -11.05
C ASP A 132 -9.50 -13.08 -9.99
N ALA A 133 -9.49 -13.43 -8.70
CA ALA A 133 -9.25 -12.51 -7.60
C ALA A 133 -7.83 -11.91 -7.61
N GLU A 134 -6.83 -12.74 -7.93
CA GLU A 134 -5.42 -12.37 -8.00
C GLU A 134 -5.21 -11.23 -9.00
N GLU A 135 -5.85 -11.24 -10.18
CA GLU A 135 -5.72 -10.16 -11.17
C GLU A 135 -6.09 -8.78 -10.57
N TYR A 136 -7.23 -8.68 -9.87
CA TYR A 136 -7.65 -7.42 -9.24
C TYR A 136 -6.68 -6.98 -8.16
N LEU A 137 -6.28 -7.90 -7.30
CA LEU A 137 -5.43 -7.62 -6.16
C LEU A 137 -4.01 -7.24 -6.61
N VAL A 138 -3.48 -7.90 -7.63
CA VAL A 138 -2.15 -7.58 -8.19
C VAL A 138 -2.17 -6.18 -8.80
N THR A 139 -3.14 -5.88 -9.67
CA THR A 139 -3.24 -4.53 -10.26
C THR A 139 -3.47 -3.46 -9.19
N SER A 140 -4.31 -3.75 -8.19
CA SER A 140 -4.53 -2.86 -7.04
C SER A 140 -3.23 -2.61 -6.24
N GLY A 141 -2.46 -3.66 -5.96
CA GLY A 141 -1.19 -3.60 -5.25
C GLY A 141 -0.10 -2.84 -6.00
N LEU A 142 -0.07 -2.95 -7.33
CA LEU A 142 0.84 -2.17 -8.20
C LEU A 142 0.54 -0.67 -8.19
N TYR A 143 -0.68 -0.27 -7.83
CA TYR A 143 -1.03 1.13 -7.56
C TYR A 143 -0.80 1.55 -6.10
N GLY A 144 -0.13 0.72 -5.31
CA GLY A 144 0.24 1.03 -3.93
C GLY A 144 -0.83 0.69 -2.88
N CYS A 145 -1.84 -0.14 -3.20
CA CYS A 145 -2.84 -0.54 -2.20
C CYS A 145 -2.28 -1.60 -1.23
N PHE A 146 -2.05 -1.23 0.03
CA PHE A 146 -1.54 -2.16 1.05
C PHE A 146 -2.50 -3.33 1.29
N PHE A 147 -3.81 -3.07 1.36
CA PHE A 147 -4.82 -4.08 1.65
C PHE A 147 -4.82 -5.21 0.63
N ALA A 148 -4.62 -4.87 -0.65
CA ALA A 148 -4.54 -5.85 -1.71
C ALA A 148 -3.28 -6.72 -1.62
N LEU A 149 -2.12 -6.11 -1.36
CA LEU A 149 -0.86 -6.83 -1.17
C LEU A 149 -0.89 -7.74 0.07
N ASN A 150 -1.50 -7.27 1.16
CA ASN A 150 -1.71 -8.07 2.36
C ASN A 150 -2.67 -9.24 2.09
N ALA A 151 -3.76 -9.01 1.35
CA ALA A 151 -4.70 -10.07 0.96
C ALA A 151 -4.05 -11.15 0.07
N LEU A 152 -3.20 -10.74 -0.88
CA LEU A 152 -2.41 -11.68 -1.69
C LEU A 152 -1.47 -12.54 -0.83
N CYS A 153 -0.75 -11.92 0.10
CA CYS A 153 0.15 -12.65 1.01
C CYS A 153 -0.63 -13.63 1.89
N LYS A 154 -1.73 -13.18 2.51
CA LYS A 154 -2.56 -14.04 3.38
C LYS A 154 -3.18 -15.19 2.60
N GLY A 155 -3.83 -14.92 1.48
CA GLY A 155 -4.44 -15.96 0.66
C GLY A 155 -3.42 -16.96 0.12
N GLY A 156 -2.23 -16.51 -0.26
CA GLY A 156 -1.16 -17.41 -0.71
C GLY A 156 -0.60 -18.27 0.42
N LEU A 157 -0.42 -17.71 1.64
CA LEU A 157 -0.06 -18.49 2.82
C LEU A 157 -1.11 -19.56 3.15
N ASP A 158 -2.39 -19.20 3.09
CA ASP A 158 -3.50 -20.14 3.33
C ASP A 158 -3.49 -21.31 2.33
N LEU A 159 -3.20 -21.04 1.05
CA LEU A 159 -3.03 -22.10 0.03
C LEU A 159 -1.86 -23.04 0.36
N LEU A 160 -0.73 -22.49 0.84
CA LEU A 160 0.43 -23.29 1.21
C LEU A 160 0.17 -24.22 2.41
N GLU A 161 -0.79 -23.88 3.29
CA GLU A 161 -1.17 -24.74 4.43
C GLU A 161 -1.75 -26.08 3.97
N HIS A 162 -2.48 -26.08 2.85
CA HIS A 162 -3.06 -27.29 2.29
C HIS A 162 -2.02 -28.12 1.52
N LYS A 163 -1.22 -27.45 0.68
CA LYS A 163 -0.16 -28.08 -0.11
C LYS A 163 0.89 -27.05 -0.47
N PHE A 164 2.15 -27.37 -0.18
CA PHE A 164 3.25 -26.51 -0.58
C PHE A 164 3.38 -26.43 -2.10
N ASP A 165 3.50 -25.21 -2.62
CA ASP A 165 3.70 -24.88 -4.03
C ASP A 165 4.76 -23.78 -4.15
N ASP A 166 5.86 -24.09 -4.84
CA ASP A 166 7.00 -23.19 -5.03
C ASP A 166 6.60 -21.84 -5.62
N LYS A 167 5.70 -21.83 -6.60
CA LYS A 167 5.29 -20.61 -7.31
C LYS A 167 4.46 -19.70 -6.41
N ILE A 168 3.63 -20.29 -5.54
CA ILE A 168 2.86 -19.52 -4.56
C ILE A 168 3.81 -18.91 -3.52
N ALA A 169 4.79 -19.66 -3.03
CA ALA A 169 5.81 -19.15 -2.11
C ALA A 169 6.61 -17.98 -2.70
N GLU A 170 7.04 -18.10 -3.96
CA GLU A 170 7.70 -17.01 -4.71
C GLU A 170 6.83 -15.77 -4.85
N LYS A 171 5.56 -15.95 -5.24
CA LYS A 171 4.60 -14.87 -5.41
C LYS A 171 4.35 -14.10 -4.10
N ILE A 172 4.13 -14.78 -2.98
CA ILE A 172 3.87 -14.07 -1.71
C ILE A 172 5.09 -13.28 -1.24
N ILE A 173 6.31 -13.80 -1.42
CA ILE A 173 7.54 -13.05 -1.13
C ILE A 173 7.62 -11.82 -2.05
N PHE A 174 7.31 -11.99 -3.34
CA PHE A 174 7.30 -10.89 -4.30
C PHE A 174 6.29 -9.80 -3.93
N TYR A 175 5.05 -10.15 -3.57
CA TYR A 175 4.04 -9.19 -3.15
C TYR A 175 4.40 -8.48 -1.84
N ALA A 176 4.97 -9.21 -0.88
CA ALA A 176 5.46 -8.59 0.35
C ALA A 176 6.63 -7.63 0.10
N LYS A 177 7.51 -7.92 -0.86
CA LYS A 177 8.56 -6.98 -1.31
C LYS A 177 7.97 -5.73 -1.99
N ILE A 178 6.92 -5.88 -2.81
CA ILE A 178 6.20 -4.72 -3.35
C ILE A 178 5.59 -3.89 -2.21
N ALA A 179 5.00 -4.54 -1.20
CA ALA A 179 4.49 -3.84 -0.04
C ALA A 179 5.60 -3.11 0.71
N ALA A 180 6.77 -3.72 0.91
CA ALA A 180 7.94 -3.07 1.52
C ALA A 180 8.41 -1.83 0.75
N ASN A 181 8.38 -1.87 -0.58
CA ASN A 181 8.76 -0.75 -1.43
C ASN A 181 7.82 0.45 -1.30
N TYR A 182 6.51 0.22 -1.25
CA TYR A 182 5.52 1.29 -1.12
C TYR A 182 5.27 1.71 0.33
N HIS A 183 5.12 0.75 1.25
CA HIS A 183 4.61 1.01 2.59
C HIS A 183 5.67 1.05 3.68
N LEU A 184 6.96 1.06 3.29
CA LEU A 184 8.11 1.19 4.18
C LEU A 184 7.93 0.31 5.43
N SER A 185 7.83 0.87 6.64
CA SER A 185 7.69 0.09 7.88
C SER A 185 6.53 -0.91 7.88
N ALA A 186 5.35 -0.55 7.38
CA ALA A 186 4.22 -1.48 7.34
C ALA A 186 4.49 -2.63 6.35
N GLY A 187 5.10 -2.32 5.21
CA GLY A 187 5.46 -3.31 4.20
C GLY A 187 6.60 -4.25 4.64
N TYR A 188 7.64 -3.73 5.28
CA TYR A 188 8.72 -4.54 5.83
C TYR A 188 8.26 -5.39 7.02
N LEU A 189 7.27 -4.94 7.81
CA LEU A 189 6.63 -5.78 8.80
C LEU A 189 5.90 -6.96 8.15
N LEU A 190 5.13 -6.71 7.09
CA LEU A 190 4.49 -7.77 6.31
C LEU A 190 5.53 -8.75 5.74
N LEU A 191 6.62 -8.25 5.17
CA LEU A 191 7.71 -9.08 4.64
C LEU A 191 8.37 -9.94 5.71
N SER A 192 8.62 -9.38 6.90
CA SER A 192 9.13 -10.12 8.05
C SER A 192 8.20 -11.27 8.43
N ASN A 193 6.89 -10.99 8.50
CA ASN A 193 5.88 -11.98 8.85
C ASN A 193 5.77 -13.08 7.77
N VAL A 194 5.81 -12.72 6.48
CA VAL A 194 5.81 -13.70 5.38
C VAL A 194 7.01 -14.64 5.48
N TYR A 195 8.22 -14.11 5.71
CA TYR A 195 9.39 -14.99 5.92
C TYR A 195 9.25 -15.87 7.15
N GLN A 196 8.68 -15.36 8.24
CA GLN A 196 8.44 -16.14 9.45
C GLN A 196 7.44 -17.27 9.20
N GLU A 197 6.32 -17.00 8.54
CA GLU A 197 5.30 -18.00 8.22
C GLU A 197 5.83 -19.08 7.25
N LEU A 198 6.79 -18.73 6.38
CA LEU A 198 7.44 -19.67 5.48
C LEU A 198 8.49 -20.58 6.15
N LEU A 199 8.87 -20.33 7.41
CA LEU A 199 9.87 -21.15 8.11
C LEU A 199 9.49 -22.63 8.21
N LYS A 200 8.19 -22.93 8.35
CA LYS A 200 7.69 -24.32 8.37
C LYS A 200 7.98 -25.08 7.06
N TYR A 201 8.26 -24.35 5.98
CA TYR A 201 8.62 -24.88 4.65
C TYR A 201 10.09 -24.67 4.29
N GLN A 202 10.96 -24.25 5.21
CA GLN A 202 12.37 -23.92 4.95
C GLN A 202 13.15 -25.03 4.22
N ASN A 203 12.77 -26.30 4.41
CA ASN A 203 13.40 -27.46 3.78
C ASN A 203 12.79 -27.84 2.42
N GLN A 204 11.87 -27.04 1.89
CA GLN A 204 11.19 -27.29 0.63
C GLN A 204 11.85 -26.52 -0.52
N SER A 205 12.19 -27.26 -1.58
CA SER A 205 12.55 -26.79 -2.93
C SER A 205 13.16 -25.38 -2.99
N ASN A 206 12.43 -24.35 -3.44
CA ASN A 206 12.95 -23.02 -3.71
C ASN A 206 13.29 -22.17 -2.46
N LEU A 207 12.88 -22.64 -1.28
CA LEU A 207 13.24 -22.02 0.00
C LEU A 207 14.55 -22.59 0.55
N VAL A 208 14.98 -23.76 0.07
CA VAL A 208 16.27 -24.36 0.47
C VAL A 208 17.41 -23.43 0.05
N GLY A 209 18.26 -23.08 1.02
CA GLY A 209 19.37 -22.16 0.82
C GLY A 209 19.03 -20.68 1.07
N LEU A 210 17.75 -20.33 1.20
CA LEU A 210 17.37 -19.05 1.79
C LEU A 210 17.52 -19.16 3.31
N ASN A 211 18.19 -18.20 3.95
CA ASN A 211 18.19 -18.11 5.40
C ASN A 211 16.96 -17.30 5.84
N LEU A 212 15.76 -17.92 5.82
CA LEU A 212 14.50 -17.25 6.16
C LEU A 212 14.50 -16.64 7.57
N PRO A 213 15.11 -17.27 8.61
CA PRO A 213 15.25 -16.61 9.92
C PRO A 213 15.99 -15.27 9.80
N LEU A 214 17.15 -15.27 9.13
CA LEU A 214 17.95 -14.06 8.95
C LEU A 214 17.21 -12.99 8.13
N LEU A 215 16.51 -13.40 7.06
CA LEU A 215 15.73 -12.51 6.21
C LEU A 215 14.54 -11.89 6.95
N SER A 216 13.83 -12.69 7.76
CA SER A 216 12.73 -12.21 8.61
C SER A 216 13.23 -11.16 9.60
N PHE A 217 14.32 -11.45 10.32
CA PHE A 217 14.90 -10.51 11.28
C PHE A 217 15.45 -9.25 10.62
N GLN A 218 16.09 -9.37 9.45
CA GLN A 218 16.54 -8.22 8.65
C GLN A 218 15.35 -7.33 8.28
N ALA A 219 14.27 -7.91 7.72
CA ALA A 219 13.09 -7.15 7.32
C ALA A 219 12.46 -6.40 8.51
N MET A 220 12.33 -7.05 9.68
CA MET A 220 11.82 -6.38 10.89
C MET A 220 12.76 -5.25 11.37
N SER A 221 14.07 -5.45 11.24
CA SER A 221 15.07 -4.43 11.57
C SER A 221 14.97 -3.21 10.64
N VAL A 222 14.73 -3.42 9.34
CA VAL A 222 14.43 -2.35 8.38
C VAL A 222 13.14 -1.63 8.76
N ALA A 223 12.06 -2.38 9.04
CA ALA A 223 10.77 -1.82 9.44
C ALA A 223 10.91 -0.86 10.63
N LYS A 224 11.62 -1.29 11.68
CA LYS A 224 11.91 -0.46 12.86
C LYS A 224 12.70 0.80 12.52
N LYS A 225 13.73 0.69 11.66
CA LYS A 225 14.59 1.83 11.32
C LYS A 225 13.91 2.85 10.41
N LEU A 226 12.92 2.43 9.62
CA LEU A 226 12.11 3.30 8.76
C LEU A 226 10.89 3.90 9.46
N GLU A 227 10.58 3.49 10.70
CA GLU A 227 9.40 3.95 11.44
C GLU A 227 9.26 5.48 11.46
N PRO A 228 10.32 6.27 11.72
CA PRO A 228 10.22 7.73 11.75
C PRO A 228 9.78 8.37 10.43
N TYR A 229 9.94 7.68 9.30
CA TYR A 229 9.63 8.17 7.95
C TYR A 229 8.33 7.57 7.39
N SER A 230 7.67 6.72 8.16
CA SER A 230 6.58 5.87 7.66
C SER A 230 5.20 6.28 8.20
N ALA A 231 5.07 7.45 8.82
CA ALA A 231 3.81 7.86 9.44
C ALA A 231 2.60 7.82 8.48
N PRO A 232 2.67 8.35 7.23
CA PRO A 232 1.58 8.19 6.27
C PRO A 232 1.27 6.73 5.92
N MET A 233 2.30 5.91 5.71
CA MET A 233 2.16 4.50 5.33
C MET A 233 1.52 3.68 6.45
N LEU A 234 1.97 3.88 7.70
CA LEU A 234 1.43 3.23 8.89
C LEU A 234 -0.04 3.63 9.11
N ASN A 235 -0.32 4.93 9.01
CA ASN A 235 -1.68 5.46 9.13
C ASN A 235 -2.61 4.84 8.09
N ASN A 236 -2.20 4.82 6.82
CA ASN A 236 -3.00 4.28 5.73
C ASN A 236 -3.18 2.76 5.85
N ALA A 237 -2.11 2.01 6.12
CA ALA A 237 -2.11 0.56 6.22
C ALA A 237 -2.96 0.02 7.39
N TYR A 238 -2.89 0.70 8.54
CA TYR A 238 -3.60 0.29 9.76
C TYR A 238 -4.85 1.11 10.05
N GLN A 239 -5.20 2.01 9.14
CA GLN A 239 -6.39 2.83 9.20
C GLN A 239 -6.48 3.62 10.52
N GLY A 240 -5.36 4.26 10.90
CA GLY A 240 -5.24 5.10 12.09
C GLY A 240 -5.03 4.34 13.39
N LYS A 241 -5.09 3.01 13.36
CA LYS A 241 -4.79 2.18 14.52
C LYS A 241 -3.31 2.21 14.82
N THR A 242 -2.98 2.20 16.10
CA THR A 242 -1.64 1.87 16.60
C THR A 242 -1.28 0.42 16.22
N LEU A 243 0.01 0.10 16.21
CA LEU A 243 0.46 -1.28 15.99
C LEU A 243 -0.16 -2.26 16.99
N SER A 244 -0.34 -1.82 18.24
CA SER A 244 -0.98 -2.62 19.29
C SER A 244 -2.42 -2.95 18.90
N GLU A 245 -3.21 -1.96 18.49
CA GLU A 245 -4.60 -2.19 18.08
C GLU A 245 -4.69 -3.03 16.80
N ALA A 246 -3.84 -2.74 15.80
CA ALA A 246 -3.80 -3.48 14.54
C ALA A 246 -3.41 -4.95 14.74
N SER A 247 -2.56 -5.24 15.72
CA SER A 247 -2.10 -6.58 16.08
C SER A 247 -2.88 -7.22 17.23
N SER A 248 -3.98 -6.62 17.69
CA SER A 248 -4.75 -7.10 18.86
C SER A 248 -3.91 -7.32 20.13
N GLY A 249 -2.92 -6.45 20.36
CA GLY A 249 -2.03 -6.46 21.52
C GLY A 249 -0.80 -7.36 21.37
N LEU A 250 -0.63 -8.07 20.25
CA LEU A 250 0.54 -8.93 20.04
C LEU A 250 1.83 -8.12 19.92
N ILE A 251 1.79 -6.98 19.24
CA ILE A 251 2.95 -6.12 19.03
C ILE A 251 2.63 -4.71 19.51
N SER A 252 3.29 -4.27 20.59
CA SER A 252 3.10 -2.93 21.13
C SER A 252 3.97 -1.87 20.44
N SER A 253 5.12 -2.28 19.90
CA SER A 253 6.05 -1.41 19.17
C SER A 253 6.97 -2.25 18.27
N PHE A 254 7.60 -1.64 17.27
CA PHE A 254 8.60 -2.32 16.45
C PHE A 254 9.78 -2.85 17.29
N SER A 255 10.22 -2.13 18.32
CA SER A 255 11.27 -2.58 19.23
C SER A 255 10.89 -3.87 19.96
N GLN A 256 9.67 -3.93 20.51
CA GLN A 256 9.16 -5.11 21.21
C GLN A 256 8.94 -6.28 20.23
N GLY A 257 8.42 -6.02 19.03
CA GLY A 257 8.28 -7.03 17.98
C GLY A 257 9.63 -7.62 17.54
N LEU A 258 10.64 -6.77 17.32
CA LEU A 258 11.99 -7.22 16.92
C LEU A 258 12.65 -8.08 17.99
N LEU A 259 12.54 -7.72 19.27
CA LEU A 259 13.09 -8.51 20.38
C LEU A 259 12.40 -9.88 20.47
N ARG A 260 11.07 -9.91 20.36
CA ARG A 260 10.30 -11.18 20.35
C ARG A 260 10.70 -12.06 19.18
N LEU A 261 10.89 -11.46 18.00
CA LEU A 261 11.31 -12.16 16.80
C LEU A 261 12.71 -12.76 16.97
N GLN A 262 13.67 -12.01 17.52
CA GLN A 262 15.02 -12.52 17.81
C GLN A 262 14.97 -13.79 18.68
N GLN A 263 14.18 -13.76 19.75
CA GLN A 263 14.03 -14.88 20.69
C GLN A 263 13.37 -16.09 20.00
N HIS A 264 12.34 -15.84 19.19
CA HIS A 264 11.63 -16.88 18.47
C HIS A 264 12.50 -17.58 17.42
N LEU A 265 13.31 -16.82 16.68
CA LEU A 265 14.17 -17.32 15.61
C LEU A 265 15.48 -17.96 16.10
N GLN A 266 15.80 -17.82 17.39
CA GLN A 266 17.01 -18.37 18.02
C GLN A 266 18.32 -17.97 17.32
N LEU A 267 18.36 -16.75 16.76
CA LEU A 267 19.53 -16.25 16.05
C LEU A 267 20.71 -16.04 17.01
N SER A 268 21.90 -16.45 16.57
CA SER A 268 23.15 -16.15 17.27
C SER A 268 23.46 -14.64 17.22
N SER A 269 24.29 -14.16 18.16
CA SER A 269 24.72 -12.76 18.17
C SER A 269 25.35 -12.30 16.85
N LYS A 270 26.09 -13.20 16.18
CA LYS A 270 26.71 -12.93 14.88
C LYS A 270 25.66 -12.78 13.77
N GLU A 271 24.63 -13.61 13.75
CA GLU A 271 23.54 -13.50 12.77
C GLU A 271 22.73 -12.22 12.99
N VAL A 272 22.45 -11.88 14.25
CA VAL A 272 21.80 -10.60 14.60
C VAL A 272 22.62 -9.41 14.11
N GLU A 273 23.94 -9.44 14.30
CA GLU A 273 24.84 -8.40 13.80
C GLU A 273 24.82 -8.29 12.27
N ILE A 274 24.92 -9.43 11.56
CA ILE A 274 24.88 -9.48 10.09
C ILE A 274 23.57 -8.89 9.56
N ALA A 275 22.42 -9.37 10.07
CA ALA A 275 21.12 -8.89 9.62
C ALA A 275 20.90 -7.40 9.96
N THR A 276 21.41 -6.93 11.10
CA THR A 276 21.33 -5.52 11.49
C THR A 276 22.16 -4.63 10.55
N ASN A 277 23.37 -5.07 10.18
CA ASN A 277 24.22 -4.34 9.25
C ASN A 277 23.63 -4.29 7.85
N ASN A 278 23.08 -5.42 7.36
CA ASN A 278 22.36 -5.46 6.08
C ASN A 278 21.14 -4.53 6.09
N ALA A 279 20.38 -4.53 7.18
CA ALA A 279 19.24 -3.63 7.35
C ALA A 279 19.67 -2.15 7.34
N ILE A 280 20.85 -1.81 7.89
CA ILE A 280 21.39 -0.45 7.79
C ILE A 280 21.67 -0.07 6.34
N THR A 281 22.34 -0.94 5.58
CA THR A 281 22.62 -0.71 4.16
C THR A 281 21.34 -0.52 3.34
N GLU A 282 20.35 -1.36 3.57
CA GLU A 282 19.04 -1.30 2.90
C GLU A 282 18.30 0.00 3.24
N VAL A 283 18.24 0.37 4.53
CA VAL A 283 17.65 1.65 4.99
C VAL A 283 18.34 2.85 4.35
N SER A 284 19.68 2.87 4.30
CA SER A 284 20.44 3.94 3.65
C SER A 284 20.11 4.06 2.16
N SER A 285 19.93 2.94 1.45
CA SER A 285 19.52 2.94 0.05
C SER A 285 18.11 3.50 -0.14
N ILE A 286 17.16 3.10 0.71
CA ILE A 286 15.77 3.57 0.68
C ILE A 286 15.69 5.07 0.96
N LYS A 287 16.38 5.53 2.01
CA LYS A 287 16.46 6.95 2.37
C LYS A 287 16.98 7.80 1.22
N LYS A 288 18.01 7.32 0.51
CA LYS A 288 18.54 7.99 -0.68
C LYS A 288 17.54 8.00 -1.84
N THR A 289 16.86 6.87 -2.06
CA THR A 289 15.91 6.71 -3.18
C THR A 289 14.71 7.66 -3.04
N TYR A 290 14.18 7.81 -1.83
CA TYR A 290 13.00 8.64 -1.55
C TYR A 290 13.32 9.97 -0.88
N SER A 291 14.60 10.33 -0.74
CA SER A 291 15.05 11.59 -0.10
C SER A 291 14.47 11.83 1.32
N LEU A 292 14.26 10.76 2.09
CA LEU A 292 13.52 10.80 3.38
C LEU A 292 14.18 11.68 4.46
N GLU A 293 15.48 11.94 4.36
CA GLU A 293 16.20 12.78 5.33
C GLU A 293 15.92 14.28 5.13
N ASN A 294 15.58 14.70 3.92
CA ASN A 294 15.26 16.09 3.60
C ASN A 294 13.86 16.48 4.09
N GLU A 295 12.90 15.54 4.10
CA GLU A 295 11.51 15.80 4.53
C GLU A 295 11.41 16.09 6.04
N SER A 296 12.22 15.42 6.87
CA SER A 296 12.24 15.63 8.32
C SER A 296 12.66 17.04 8.77
N ILE A 297 13.44 17.74 7.94
CA ILE A 297 13.92 19.10 8.21
C ILE A 297 12.83 20.13 7.89
N ASP A 298 12.07 19.91 6.82
CA ASP A 298 10.98 20.81 6.41
C ASP A 298 9.75 20.71 7.33
N GLU A 299 9.46 19.52 7.88
CA GLU A 299 8.35 19.35 8.82
C GLU A 299 8.63 19.99 10.19
N ALA A 300 9.86 19.87 10.69
CA ALA A 300 10.31 20.58 11.89
C ALA A 300 10.26 22.12 11.70
N ALA A 301 10.65 22.62 10.52
CA ALA A 301 10.59 24.04 10.19
C ALA A 301 9.15 24.57 10.02
N ARG A 302 8.19 23.73 9.60
CA ARG A 302 6.76 24.09 9.51
C ARG A 302 6.10 24.16 10.88
N ILE A 303 6.43 23.23 11.79
CA ILE A 303 5.92 23.25 13.17
C ILE A 303 6.38 24.51 13.90
N ASP A 304 7.65 24.90 13.74
CA ASP A 304 8.20 26.11 14.39
C ASP A 304 7.52 27.42 13.89
N ARG A 305 7.15 27.48 12.61
CA ARG A 305 6.38 28.62 12.06
C ARG A 305 4.94 28.66 12.54
N SER A 306 4.31 27.51 12.79
CA SER A 306 2.93 27.45 13.30
C SER A 306 2.83 27.91 14.76
N ILE A 307 3.86 27.64 15.56
CA ILE A 307 3.95 28.07 16.97
C ILE A 307 4.32 29.56 17.05
N GLY A 308 5.15 30.06 16.14
CA GLY A 308 5.50 31.48 16.04
C GLY A 308 4.33 32.40 15.67
N ALA A 309 3.41 31.94 14.80
CA ALA A 309 2.24 32.73 14.39
C ALA A 309 1.15 32.82 15.47
N SER A 310 1.18 31.92 16.47
CA SER A 310 0.18 31.87 17.56
C SER A 310 0.54 32.74 18.76
N ARG A 311 1.70 33.44 18.74
CA ARG A 311 2.16 34.33 19.81
C ARG A 311 2.04 35.83 19.48
N SER A 312 1.42 36.16 18.36
CA SER A 312 1.14 37.55 17.95
C SER A 312 -0.34 37.78 17.69
N LEU A 313 -1.15 37.64 18.74
CA LEU A 313 -2.49 38.24 18.88
C LEU A 313 -2.70 38.64 20.34
#